data_AF-A0A522V687-F1
#
_entry.id   AF-A0A522V687-F1
#
_cell.length_a   1.000
_cell.length_b   1.000
_cell.length_c   1.000
_cell.angle_alpha   90.00
_cell.angle_beta   90.00
_cell.angle_gamma   90.00
#
_symmetry.space_group_name_H-M   'P 1'
#
loop_
_entity.id
_entity.type
_entity.pdbx_description
1 polymer ?
#
loop_
_entity_poly.entity_id
_entity_poly.type
_entity_poly.pdbx_seq_one_letter_code
_entity_poly.pdbx_strand_id
1 'polypeptide(L)'
;MDKDTGRMLSAGASEVQWVRCPRREIPETIPIAMSRLSRLDCVVVEGNSAIEFLKPDIVIFLLGFSRSKSKPSAFSALKNADIVLIPEGCEDALKDYPEIEKKPAQCLSFKSFEELPIEELLNLMKDTANINRLEETLRQKAIEGKIPCGAARKIAEELGLSYKEVGETADALKIKIKNCELGCF
;
A
#
# COMPACT_ATOMS: atom_id res chain seq x y z
N MET A 1 -14.93 23.73 -14.36
CA MET A 1 -16.02 23.15 -13.54
C MET A 1 -15.36 22.58 -12.29
N ASP A 2 -15.46 23.30 -11.18
CA ASP A 2 -14.66 23.11 -9.96
C ASP A 2 -15.31 22.07 -9.03
N LYS A 3 -15.28 20.79 -9.44
CA LYS A 3 -15.69 19.66 -8.61
C LYS A 3 -14.53 18.68 -8.51
N ASP A 4 -14.33 18.05 -7.36
CA ASP A 4 -13.25 17.07 -7.12
C ASP A 4 -13.25 15.96 -8.18
N THR A 5 -14.44 15.50 -8.60
CA THR A 5 -14.63 14.54 -9.69
C THR A 5 -14.06 15.03 -11.03
N GLY A 6 -14.20 16.32 -11.34
CA GLY A 6 -13.70 16.92 -12.57
C GLY A 6 -12.18 16.98 -12.63
N ARG A 7 -11.52 17.13 -11.47
CA ARG A 7 -10.05 17.10 -11.37
C ARG A 7 -9.52 15.70 -11.68
N MET A 8 -10.12 14.67 -11.11
CA MET A 8 -9.73 13.27 -11.38
C MET A 8 -9.91 12.89 -12.85
N LEU A 9 -11.03 13.26 -13.47
CA LEU A 9 -11.24 13.03 -14.91
C LEU A 9 -10.21 13.77 -15.77
N SER A 10 -9.93 15.03 -15.43
CA SER A 10 -8.94 15.84 -16.17
C SER A 10 -7.51 15.31 -16.01
N ALA A 11 -7.21 14.66 -14.89
CA ALA A 11 -5.94 13.98 -14.64
C ALA A 11 -5.80 12.65 -15.39
N GLY A 12 -6.84 12.19 -16.10
CA GLY A 12 -6.80 10.98 -16.93
C GLY A 12 -7.60 9.79 -16.38
N ALA A 13 -8.38 9.96 -15.31
CA ALA A 13 -9.25 8.89 -14.83
C ALA A 13 -10.31 8.54 -15.88
N SER A 14 -10.47 7.24 -16.18
CA SER A 14 -11.48 6.75 -17.14
C SER A 14 -12.90 6.80 -16.58
N GLU A 15 -13.04 6.62 -15.26
CA GLU A 15 -14.30 6.68 -14.54
C GLU A 15 -14.04 7.20 -13.12
N VAL A 16 -14.98 7.96 -12.55
CA VAL A 16 -14.87 8.48 -11.18
C VAL A 16 -16.19 8.29 -10.46
N GLN A 17 -16.16 7.65 -9.29
CA GLN A 17 -17.32 7.47 -8.42
C GLN A 17 -17.15 8.36 -7.18
N TRP A 18 -18.03 9.34 -7.00
CA TRP A 18 -18.05 10.15 -5.79
C TRP A 18 -18.97 9.52 -4.74
N VAL A 19 -18.38 8.95 -3.70
CA VAL A 19 -19.12 8.29 -2.63
C VAL A 19 -19.40 9.29 -1.52
N ARG A 20 -20.68 9.64 -1.33
CA ARG A 20 -21.13 10.52 -0.25
C ARG A 20 -22.16 9.80 0.62
N CYS A 21 -21.73 9.34 1.79
CA CYS A 21 -22.58 8.71 2.79
C CYS A 21 -22.11 9.07 4.21
N PRO A 22 -22.98 8.96 5.23
CA PRO A 22 -22.58 9.00 6.64
C PRO A 22 -21.57 7.89 6.97
N ARG A 23 -20.66 8.12 7.93
CA ARG A 23 -19.57 7.18 8.28
C ARG A 23 -20.05 5.75 8.58
N ARG A 24 -21.22 5.62 9.21
CA ARG A 24 -21.84 4.33 9.56
C ARG A 24 -22.27 3.49 8.35
N GLU A 25 -22.51 4.13 7.20
CA GLU A 25 -22.99 3.51 5.95
C GLU A 25 -21.83 3.24 4.97
N ILE A 26 -20.62 3.66 5.31
CA ILE A 26 -19.41 3.42 4.50
C ILE A 26 -19.19 1.91 4.23
N PRO A 27 -19.30 1.00 5.22
CA PRO A 27 -19.12 -0.44 4.98
C PRO A 27 -20.06 -1.02 3.93
N GLU A 28 -21.25 -0.44 3.77
CA GLU A 28 -22.27 -0.89 2.81
C GLU A 28 -22.12 -0.20 1.45
N THR A 29 -21.75 1.08 1.47
CA THR A 29 -21.68 1.91 0.25
C THR A 29 -20.40 1.66 -0.56
N ILE A 30 -19.27 1.46 0.12
CA ILE A 30 -17.98 1.22 -0.54
C ILE A 30 -18.01 -0.02 -1.46
N PRO A 31 -18.50 -1.19 -1.02
CA PRO A 31 -18.58 -2.36 -1.91
C PRO A 31 -19.41 -2.11 -3.17
N ILE A 32 -20.49 -1.33 -3.06
CA ILE A 32 -21.32 -0.95 -4.21
C ILE A 32 -20.51 -0.09 -5.18
N ALA A 33 -19.78 0.92 -4.69
CA ALA A 33 -18.92 1.75 -5.52
C ALA A 33 -17.81 0.92 -6.19
N MET A 34 -17.16 0.03 -5.43
CA MET A 34 -16.11 -0.85 -5.95
C MET A 34 -16.64 -1.82 -7.01
N SER A 35 -17.87 -2.34 -6.86
CA SER A 35 -18.48 -3.24 -7.85
C SER A 35 -18.68 -2.58 -9.22
N ARG A 36 -18.86 -1.26 -9.27
CA ARG A 36 -18.98 -0.50 -10.52
C ARG A 36 -17.62 -0.31 -11.21
N LEU A 37 -16.57 -0.26 -10.40
CA LEU A 37 -15.19 -0.06 -10.84
C LEU A 37 -14.44 -1.38 -11.08
N SER A 38 -15.06 -2.54 -10.81
CA SER A 38 -14.42 -3.86 -10.88
C SER A 38 -13.92 -4.25 -12.28
N ARG A 39 -14.37 -3.54 -13.31
CA ARG A 39 -13.94 -3.71 -14.71
C ARG A 39 -12.63 -2.98 -15.04
N LEU A 40 -12.15 -2.14 -14.13
CA LEU A 40 -10.94 -1.35 -14.31
C LEU A 40 -9.74 -2.10 -13.74
N ASP A 41 -8.58 -1.94 -14.38
CA ASP A 41 -7.34 -2.58 -13.94
C ASP A 41 -6.76 -1.92 -12.68
N CYS A 42 -7.12 -0.66 -12.42
CA CYS A 42 -6.63 0.12 -11.29
C CYS A 42 -7.72 1.08 -10.78
N VAL A 43 -7.84 1.17 -9.45
CA VAL A 43 -8.74 2.10 -8.77
C VAL A 43 -7.93 2.93 -7.78
N VAL A 44 -7.94 4.25 -7.94
CA VAL A 44 -7.35 5.18 -6.98
C VAL A 44 -8.45 5.72 -6.07
N VAL A 45 -8.23 5.63 -4.76
CA VAL A 45 -9.17 6.10 -3.75
C VAL A 45 -8.52 7.22 -2.94
N GLU A 46 -9.13 8.40 -2.97
CA GLU A 46 -8.73 9.52 -2.12
C GLU A 46 -9.57 9.53 -0.84
N GLY A 47 -8.91 9.49 0.33
CA GLY A 47 -9.56 9.77 1.61
C GLY A 47 -9.09 8.88 2.77
N ASN A 48 -8.88 9.51 3.92
CA ASN A 48 -8.35 8.84 5.11
C ASN A 48 -9.27 7.73 5.65
N SER A 49 -10.59 7.92 5.58
CA SER A 49 -11.55 6.95 6.13
C SER A 49 -11.69 5.71 5.26
N ALA A 50 -11.36 5.76 3.98
CA ALA A 50 -11.54 4.62 3.08
C ALA A 50 -10.63 3.44 3.47
N ILE A 51 -9.44 3.73 4.00
CA ILE A 51 -8.44 2.76 4.47
C ILE A 51 -9.01 1.85 5.57
N GLU A 52 -9.96 2.34 6.38
CA GLU A 52 -10.57 1.56 7.46
C GLU A 52 -11.53 0.47 6.96
N PHE A 53 -12.03 0.58 5.74
CA PHE A 53 -13.09 -0.28 5.19
C PHE A 53 -12.68 -0.99 3.89
N LEU A 54 -11.56 -0.59 3.30
CA LEU A 54 -10.96 -1.23 2.14
C LEU A 54 -9.77 -2.07 2.56
N LYS A 55 -9.38 -2.99 1.68
CA LYS A 55 -8.07 -3.65 1.73
C LYS A 55 -7.29 -3.25 0.47
N PRO A 56 -6.67 -2.06 0.44
CA PRO A 56 -5.90 -1.61 -0.72
C PRO A 56 -4.65 -2.45 -0.94
N ASP A 57 -4.21 -2.59 -2.18
CA ASP A 57 -2.92 -3.23 -2.51
C ASP A 57 -1.73 -2.37 -2.09
N ILE A 58 -1.89 -1.04 -2.15
CA ILE A 58 -0.90 -0.03 -1.75
C ILE A 58 -1.63 1.13 -1.06
N VAL A 59 -1.08 1.61 0.05
CA VAL A 59 -1.51 2.85 0.70
C VAL A 59 -0.38 3.89 0.63
N ILE A 60 -0.65 4.99 -0.07
CA ILE A 60 0.25 6.15 -0.14
C ILE A 60 -0.30 7.25 0.76
N PHE A 61 0.50 7.68 1.72
CA PHE A 61 0.16 8.79 2.61
C PHE A 61 0.95 10.03 2.25
N LEU A 62 0.26 11.17 2.14
CA LEU A 62 0.88 12.45 1.85
C LEU A 62 0.93 13.32 3.09
N LEU A 63 2.13 13.68 3.55
CA LEU A 63 2.29 14.66 4.62
C LEU A 63 1.99 16.07 4.08
N GLY A 64 1.17 16.80 4.82
CA GLY A 64 0.89 18.20 4.50
C GLY A 64 2.08 19.09 4.83
N PHE A 65 2.27 20.15 4.05
CA PHE A 65 3.31 21.18 4.24
C PHE A 65 3.13 22.01 5.52
N SER A 66 1.99 21.91 6.20
CA SER A 66 1.70 22.67 7.42
C SER A 66 2.01 21.86 8.67
N ARG A 67 2.87 22.39 9.55
CA ARG A 67 3.17 21.91 10.92
C ARG A 67 1.97 21.92 11.90
N SER A 68 0.73 21.97 11.41
CA SER A 68 -0.44 21.98 12.28
C SER A 68 -0.59 20.62 12.95
N LYS A 69 -0.45 20.63 14.28
CA LYS A 69 -0.61 19.51 15.22
C LYS A 69 -1.49 18.36 14.72
N SER A 70 -0.95 17.16 14.91
CA SER A 70 -1.54 15.85 14.66
C SER A 70 -3.07 15.83 14.81
N LYS A 71 -3.77 15.58 13.71
CA LYS A 71 -5.17 15.16 13.77
C LYS A 71 -5.18 13.67 14.08
N PRO A 72 -5.90 13.20 15.12
CA PRO A 72 -5.98 11.77 15.47
C PRO A 72 -6.40 10.86 14.30
N SER A 73 -7.17 11.39 13.34
CA SER A 73 -7.57 10.68 12.12
C SER A 73 -6.43 10.41 11.13
N ALA A 74 -5.39 11.25 11.12
CA ALA A 74 -4.21 11.05 10.27
C ALA A 74 -3.35 9.87 10.75
N PHE A 75 -3.32 9.65 12.07
CA PHE A 75 -2.57 8.56 12.70
C PHE A 75 -3.02 7.18 12.21
N SER A 76 -4.34 6.95 12.13
CA SER A 76 -4.90 5.66 11.68
C SER A 76 -4.59 5.35 10.20
N ALA A 77 -4.60 6.38 9.35
CA ALA A 77 -4.25 6.24 7.94
C ALA A 77 -2.75 5.95 7.76
N LEU A 78 -1.91 6.71 8.47
CA LEU A 78 -0.45 6.60 8.41
C LEU A 78 0.07 5.26 8.91
N LYS A 79 -0.56 4.67 9.94
CA LYS A 79 -0.21 3.32 10.41
C LYS A 79 -0.33 2.25 9.32
N ASN A 80 -1.29 2.42 8.41
CA ASN A 80 -1.52 1.48 7.32
C ASN A 80 -0.80 1.89 6.04
N ALA A 81 -0.09 3.02 6.03
CA ALA A 81 0.68 3.47 4.89
C ALA A 81 1.80 2.47 4.58
N ASP A 82 2.04 2.27 3.29
CA ASP A 82 3.18 1.52 2.78
C ASP A 82 4.22 2.49 2.20
N ILE A 83 3.76 3.63 1.66
CA ILE A 83 4.62 4.70 1.16
C ILE A 83 4.19 6.01 1.83
N VAL A 84 5.16 6.80 2.32
CA VAL A 84 4.92 8.13 2.89
C VAL A 84 5.66 9.17 2.05
N LEU A 85 4.91 10.08 1.44
CA LEU A 85 5.47 11.24 0.73
C LEU A 85 5.68 12.38 1.72
N ILE A 86 6.91 12.86 1.80
CA ILE A 86 7.36 13.86 2.78
C ILE A 86 7.83 15.12 2.06
N PRO A 87 7.18 16.27 2.28
CA PRO A 87 7.78 17.53 1.83
C PRO A 87 9.12 17.78 2.52
N GLU A 88 10.13 18.23 1.76
CA GLU A 88 11.42 18.63 2.33
C GLU A 88 11.22 19.68 3.45
N GLY A 89 11.90 19.48 4.59
CA GLY A 89 11.75 20.32 5.78
C GLY A 89 10.59 19.93 6.71
N CYS A 90 9.82 18.89 6.37
CA CYS A 90 8.78 18.31 7.20
C CYS A 90 9.16 16.95 7.80
N GLU A 91 10.43 16.54 7.75
CA GLU A 91 10.92 15.25 8.26
C GLU A 91 10.70 15.12 9.77
N ASP A 92 10.81 16.23 10.50
CA ASP A 92 10.52 16.30 11.93
C ASP A 92 9.07 15.88 12.26
N ALA A 93 8.13 16.01 11.33
CA ALA A 93 6.74 15.60 11.55
C ALA A 93 6.62 14.08 11.74
N LEU A 94 7.56 13.28 11.23
CA LEU A 94 7.59 11.84 11.46
C LEU A 94 7.84 11.49 12.94
N LYS A 95 8.50 12.38 13.70
CA LYS A 95 8.76 12.15 15.14
C LYS A 95 7.48 12.07 15.97
N ASP A 96 6.40 12.68 15.49
CA ASP A 96 5.07 12.56 16.09
C ASP A 96 4.43 11.17 15.84
N TYR A 97 5.05 10.33 14.99
CA TYR A 97 4.53 9.05 14.53
C TYR A 97 5.62 7.95 14.54
N PRO A 98 6.10 7.54 15.72
CA PRO A 98 7.19 6.56 15.84
C PRO A 98 6.83 5.16 15.29
N GLU A 99 5.55 4.88 15.02
CA GLU A 99 5.13 3.62 14.39
C GLU A 99 5.57 3.49 12.93
N ILE A 100 5.88 4.58 12.24
CA ILE A 100 6.43 4.55 10.87
C ILE A 100 7.79 3.87 10.84
N GLU A 101 8.53 3.88 11.96
CA GLU A 101 9.79 3.14 12.08
C GLU A 101 9.57 1.63 12.35
N LYS A 102 8.37 1.24 12.79
CA LYS A 102 8.05 -0.15 13.21
C LYS A 102 7.47 -1.03 12.11
N LYS A 103 6.86 -0.43 11.09
CA LYS A 103 6.49 -1.06 9.81
C LYS A 103 7.33 -0.33 8.77
N PRO A 104 8.10 -0.99 7.88
CA PRO A 104 9.03 -0.29 6.99
C PRO A 104 8.25 0.43 5.87
N ALA A 105 7.49 1.46 6.23
CA ALA A 105 6.86 2.33 5.25
C ALA A 105 7.99 3.07 4.52
N GLN A 106 8.01 2.95 3.20
CA GLN A 106 9.04 3.57 2.38
C GLN A 106 8.78 5.07 2.35
N CYS A 107 9.75 5.85 2.81
CA CYS A 107 9.64 7.30 2.85
C CYS A 107 10.28 7.90 1.59
N LEU A 108 9.56 8.79 0.91
CA LEU A 108 10.05 9.51 -0.26
C LEU A 108 9.91 11.01 -0.03
N SER A 109 11.04 11.70 0.06
CA SER A 109 11.06 13.15 0.22
C SER A 109 10.92 13.86 -1.12
N PHE A 110 10.24 15.00 -1.14
CA PHE A 110 10.04 15.80 -2.35
C PHE A 110 10.01 17.30 -2.06
N LYS A 111 10.42 18.11 -3.04
CA LYS A 111 10.54 19.58 -2.91
C LYS A 111 9.20 20.31 -2.97
N SER A 112 8.40 19.97 -3.98
CA SER A 112 7.12 20.60 -4.30
C SER A 112 6.23 19.60 -5.03
N PHE A 113 4.92 19.84 -5.06
CA PHE A 113 4.00 18.97 -5.79
C PHE A 113 4.27 18.97 -7.30
N GLU A 114 4.82 20.07 -7.82
CA GLU A 114 5.23 20.23 -9.20
C GLU A 114 6.51 19.44 -9.54
N GLU A 115 7.36 19.18 -8.54
CA GLU A 115 8.64 18.45 -8.66
C GLU A 115 8.58 17.10 -7.94
N LEU A 116 7.42 16.44 -7.92
CA LEU A 116 7.30 15.10 -7.37
C LEU A 116 8.13 14.11 -8.21
N PRO A 117 8.97 13.26 -7.58
CA PRO A 117 9.73 12.23 -8.28
C PRO A 117 8.81 11.06 -8.67
N ILE A 118 7.98 11.26 -9.69
CA ILE A 118 6.95 10.29 -10.11
C ILE A 118 7.57 8.95 -10.50
N GLU A 119 8.71 8.93 -11.20
CA GLU A 119 9.37 7.67 -11.59
C GLU A 119 9.79 6.84 -10.37
N GLU A 120 10.37 7.51 -9.36
CA GLU A 120 10.78 6.87 -8.12
C GLU A 120 9.56 6.36 -7.34
N LEU A 121 8.50 7.17 -7.24
CA LEU A 121 7.24 6.75 -6.64
C LEU A 121 6.63 5.52 -7.33
N LEU A 122 6.64 5.49 -8.67
CA LEU A 122 6.13 4.35 -9.43
C LEU A 122 6.95 3.07 -9.19
N ASN A 123 8.26 3.18 -9.05
CA ASN A 123 9.11 2.04 -8.70
C ASN A 123 8.81 1.55 -7.28
N LEU A 124 8.73 2.46 -6.30
CA LEU A 124 8.35 2.15 -4.92
C LEU A 124 6.98 1.47 -4.83
N MET A 125 6.01 1.93 -5.63
CA MET A 125 4.68 1.33 -5.71
C MET A 125 4.74 -0.11 -6.23
N LYS A 126 5.51 -0.36 -7.29
CA LYS A 126 5.67 -1.72 -7.84
C LYS A 126 6.31 -2.67 -6.83
N ASP A 127 7.39 -2.23 -6.19
CA ASP A 127 8.11 -3.06 -5.21
C ASP A 127 7.22 -3.36 -4.00
N THR A 128 6.53 -2.35 -3.49
CA THR A 128 5.56 -2.49 -2.39
C THR A 128 4.43 -3.45 -2.74
N ALA A 129 3.83 -3.33 -3.93
CA ALA A 129 2.76 -4.23 -4.35
C ALA A 129 3.24 -5.68 -4.48
N ASN A 130 4.44 -5.90 -5.01
CA ASN A 130 5.02 -7.23 -5.13
C ASN A 130 5.28 -7.86 -3.75
N ILE A 131 5.83 -7.10 -2.81
CA ILE A 131 6.06 -7.55 -1.42
C ILE A 131 4.72 -7.86 -0.73
N ASN A 132 3.73 -6.98 -0.82
CA ASN A 132 2.40 -7.19 -0.21
C ASN A 132 1.75 -8.47 -0.78
N ARG A 133 1.83 -8.67 -2.10
CA ARG A 133 1.30 -9.86 -2.77
C ARG A 133 2.06 -11.12 -2.38
N LEU A 134 3.38 -11.04 -2.23
CA LEU A 134 4.22 -12.13 -1.76
C LEU A 134 3.85 -12.53 -0.33
N GLU A 135 3.75 -11.57 0.58
CA GLU A 135 3.35 -11.82 1.97
C GLU A 135 1.98 -12.50 2.05
N GLU A 136 1.00 -11.99 1.32
CA GLU A 136 -0.35 -12.58 1.28
C GLU A 136 -0.31 -14.01 0.73
N THR A 137 0.40 -14.24 -0.38
CA THR A 137 0.49 -15.56 -1.01
C THR A 137 1.18 -16.57 -0.08
N LEU A 138 2.24 -16.16 0.61
CA LEU A 138 2.93 -16.99 1.60
C LEU A 138 2.00 -17.36 2.76
N ARG A 139 1.26 -16.38 3.31
CA ARG A 139 0.31 -16.62 4.41
C ARG A 139 -0.82 -17.57 4.00
N GLN A 140 -1.36 -17.41 2.80
CA GLN A 140 -2.44 -18.26 2.28
C GLN A 140 -1.99 -19.70 2.01
N LYS A 141 -0.77 -19.88 1.47
CA LYS A 141 -0.23 -21.21 1.13
C LYS A 141 0.46 -21.92 2.29
N ALA A 142 0.80 -21.21 3.36
CA ALA A 142 1.42 -21.80 4.54
C ALA A 142 0.42 -22.61 5.36
N ILE A 143 0.80 -23.83 5.69
CA ILE A 143 0.03 -24.72 6.59
C ILE A 143 0.85 -24.84 7.88
N GLU A 144 0.25 -24.44 9.01
CA GLU A 144 0.92 -24.41 10.33
C GLU A 144 2.27 -23.65 10.30
N GLY A 145 2.33 -22.53 9.59
CA GLY A 145 3.55 -21.72 9.46
C GLY A 145 4.66 -22.42 8.66
N LYS A 146 4.31 -23.36 7.77
CA LYS A 146 5.28 -24.06 6.91
C LYS A 146 4.83 -24.04 5.46
N ILE A 147 5.78 -23.98 4.55
CA ILE A 147 5.52 -24.07 3.10
C ILE A 147 6.55 -25.00 2.43
N PRO A 148 6.14 -25.88 1.48
CA PRO A 148 7.10 -26.68 0.71
C PRO A 148 7.98 -25.80 -0.21
N CYS A 149 9.27 -26.15 -0.36
CA CYS A 149 10.21 -25.43 -1.24
C CYS A 149 9.71 -25.34 -2.69
N GLY A 150 9.06 -26.38 -3.22
CA GLY A 150 8.43 -26.32 -4.55
C GLY A 150 7.35 -25.25 -4.67
N ALA A 151 6.53 -25.06 -3.63
CA ALA A 151 5.53 -24.00 -3.60
C ALA A 151 6.18 -22.61 -3.45
N ALA A 152 7.22 -22.47 -2.62
CA ALA A 152 7.96 -21.21 -2.48
C ALA A 152 8.64 -20.76 -3.79
N ARG A 153 9.28 -21.69 -4.51
CA ARG A 153 9.87 -21.40 -5.84
C ARG A 153 8.82 -20.98 -6.85
N LYS A 154 7.68 -21.69 -6.89
CA LYS A 154 6.58 -21.33 -7.78
C LYS A 154 6.05 -19.92 -7.52
N ILE A 155 5.97 -19.49 -6.25
CA ILE A 155 5.59 -18.11 -5.91
C ILE A 155 6.63 -17.12 -6.45
N ALA A 156 7.92 -17.41 -6.28
CA ALA A 156 9.00 -16.55 -6.77
C ALA A 156 8.94 -16.39 -8.30
N GLU A 157 8.76 -17.49 -9.03
CA GLU A 157 8.61 -17.50 -10.50
C GLU A 157 7.35 -16.75 -10.96
N GLU A 158 6.20 -16.97 -10.30
CA GLU A 158 4.93 -16.31 -10.61
C GLU A 158 4.98 -14.79 -10.40
N LEU A 159 5.74 -14.33 -9.39
CA LEU A 159 5.88 -12.92 -9.06
C LEU A 159 7.12 -12.26 -9.68
N GLY A 160 7.98 -13.03 -10.36
CA GLY A 160 9.25 -12.54 -10.91
C GLY A 160 10.26 -12.10 -9.86
N LEU A 161 10.16 -12.61 -8.63
CA LEU A 161 11.04 -12.30 -7.51
C LEU A 161 12.18 -13.30 -7.38
N SER A 162 13.28 -12.88 -6.79
CA SER A 162 14.38 -13.79 -6.46
C SER A 162 13.98 -14.75 -5.34
N TYR A 163 14.58 -15.94 -5.32
CA TYR A 163 14.40 -16.88 -4.20
C TYR A 163 14.88 -16.28 -2.88
N LYS A 164 15.91 -15.43 -2.92
CA LYS A 164 16.39 -14.74 -1.73
C LYS A 164 15.29 -13.88 -1.10
N GLU A 165 14.62 -13.03 -1.88
CA GLU A 165 13.54 -12.15 -1.40
C GLU A 165 12.37 -12.96 -0.82
N VAL A 166 12.00 -14.07 -1.47
CA VAL A 166 10.96 -14.97 -0.96
C VAL A 166 11.37 -15.62 0.36
N GLY A 167 12.64 -16.01 0.53
CA GLY A 167 13.18 -16.54 1.78
C GLY A 167 13.16 -15.51 2.90
N GLU A 168 13.71 -14.32 2.66
CA GLU A 168 13.76 -13.22 3.63
C GLU A 168 12.34 -12.83 4.09
N THR A 169 11.39 -12.79 3.15
CA THR A 169 9.98 -12.50 3.47
C THR A 169 9.35 -13.64 4.28
N ALA A 170 9.58 -14.90 3.91
CA ALA A 170 9.07 -16.03 4.69
C ALA A 170 9.62 -16.04 6.12
N ASP A 171 10.91 -15.75 6.30
CA ASP A 171 11.56 -15.66 7.61
C ASP A 171 10.98 -14.51 8.46
N ALA A 172 10.79 -13.32 7.87
CA ALA A 172 10.14 -12.19 8.52
C ALA A 172 8.71 -12.53 8.98
N LEU A 173 8.00 -13.34 8.19
CA LEU A 173 6.67 -13.87 8.50
C LEU A 173 6.68 -15.05 9.47
N LYS A 174 7.85 -15.54 9.90
CA LYS A 174 8.04 -16.74 10.71
C LYS A 174 7.45 -18.00 10.04
N ILE A 175 7.47 -18.06 8.71
CA ILE A 175 7.04 -19.19 7.89
C ILE A 175 8.26 -20.01 7.51
N LYS A 176 8.30 -21.29 7.89
CA LYS A 176 9.43 -22.18 7.61
C LYS A 176 9.28 -22.86 6.26
N ILE A 177 10.24 -22.63 5.36
CA ILE A 177 10.35 -23.39 4.12
C ILE A 177 10.86 -24.82 4.43
N LYS A 178 10.17 -25.84 3.93
CA LYS A 178 10.45 -27.27 4.17
C LYS A 178 10.83 -27.99 2.89
N ASN A 179 11.61 -29.06 3.04
CA ASN A 179 12.08 -29.91 1.94
C ASN A 179 12.84 -29.09 0.88
N CYS A 180 13.77 -28.25 1.33
CA CYS A 180 14.64 -27.48 0.44
C CYS A 180 15.70 -28.41 -0.14
N GLU A 181 15.51 -28.85 -1.39
CA GLU A 181 16.35 -29.86 -2.04
C GLU A 181 17.65 -29.28 -2.63
N LEU A 182 17.73 -27.95 -2.78
CA LEU A 182 18.79 -27.27 -3.54
C LEU A 182 19.51 -26.17 -2.74
N GLY A 183 19.18 -25.98 -1.45
CA GLY A 183 19.74 -24.91 -0.62
C GLY A 183 19.42 -23.50 -1.12
N CYS A 184 18.30 -23.31 -1.83
CA CYS A 184 17.88 -22.02 -2.38
C CYS A 184 17.35 -21.04 -1.33
N PHE A 185 17.03 -21.54 -0.14
CA PHE A 185 16.46 -20.84 1.00
C PHE A 185 17.04 -21.44 2.28
#